data_AF-A0A433NI89-F1
#
_entry.id   AF-A0A433NI89-F1
#
_cell.length_a   1.000
_cell.length_b   1.000
_cell.length_c   1.000
_cell.angle_alpha   90.00
_cell.angle_beta   90.00
_cell.angle_gamma   90.00
#
_symmetry.space_group_name_H-M   'P 1'
#
loop_
_entity.id
_entity.type
_entity.pdbx_description
1 polymer ?
#
loop_
_entity_poly.entity_id
_entity_poly.type
_entity_poly.pdbx_seq_one_letter_code
_entity_poly.pdbx_strand_id
1 'polypeptide(L)'
;MKFKLVLGLVMIGMGYTCAAQATWDEKFWNPKPLADDVILPLPCDGAMAFRKVIIPQNNLLDDYGIVVGQEGDDWGYVEQARQEHIAGSFPEKKGQSRYYLMAKYELSDLQYLALSGECPTPDIKGRLPKVNIGWMDAMSLANRYNLWLRKEKLASLPKDDGQPGFLRLPTETEWEFAARGGQSVSSSEFRDQHFPMPEGMNGYAWFAGAQSANGKLQPTGLLQPNPLGLHDMLGNAAEIMFEPFRLNKLDRLHGKAGGYIVRGGSILTVQSDIRSSLRGEEPYYDAKGENGSKTTGMRLVLVSTTLTSRDRVKEIEKEWQALGTEKSTTSDGGATGSLQNLNEISAKVQDEVLKKQLEQLRGELRANSQLRDEQRDQAIRTSLQLGAFLCTKMKDDGEFLDRLNQLNAKTCAAGNQLDANCSLRQEQLGQHQKALDFITSYYADTLVDIGSTYNKSLIEPQIAIVQQLMAARGKTNLNGYLDTYWKNLQGYWKDGKVARDAWLNACKNNN
;
A
#
# COMPACT_ATOMS: atom_id res chain seq x y z
N MET A 1 -31.35 47.94 -77.27
CA MET A 1 -30.11 48.36 -76.57
C MET A 1 -30.41 48.51 -75.07
N LYS A 2 -30.30 47.41 -74.30
CA LYS A 2 -30.39 47.40 -72.83
C LYS A 2 -29.53 46.25 -72.28
N PHE A 3 -28.49 46.60 -71.54
CA PHE A 3 -27.68 45.75 -70.68
C PHE A 3 -28.43 45.44 -69.38
N LYS A 4 -28.20 44.25 -68.78
CA LYS A 4 -27.97 44.00 -67.33
C LYS A 4 -27.88 42.48 -67.09
N LEU A 5 -26.69 41.95 -66.81
CA LEU A 5 -26.04 41.78 -65.49
C LEU A 5 -26.51 40.49 -64.80
N VAL A 6 -25.72 39.41 -64.96
CA VAL A 6 -25.87 38.13 -64.25
C VAL A 6 -25.12 38.25 -62.92
N LEU A 7 -25.85 38.11 -61.80
CA LEU A 7 -25.30 38.10 -60.45
C LEU A 7 -25.05 36.64 -60.04
N GLY A 8 -23.78 36.23 -59.96
CA GLY A 8 -23.38 34.93 -59.42
C GLY A 8 -23.35 34.96 -57.89
N LEU A 9 -24.16 34.10 -57.26
CA LEU A 9 -24.21 33.91 -55.82
C LEU A 9 -23.09 32.93 -55.42
N VAL A 10 -22.04 33.42 -54.76
CA VAL A 10 -21.00 32.58 -54.13
C VAL A 10 -21.48 32.21 -52.73
N MET A 11 -21.86 30.95 -52.52
CA MET A 11 -22.03 30.41 -51.17
C MET A 11 -20.67 30.18 -50.54
N ILE A 12 -20.32 31.01 -49.56
CA ILE A 12 -19.18 30.80 -48.67
C ILE A 12 -19.59 29.72 -47.68
N GLY A 13 -19.16 28.49 -47.94
CA GLY A 13 -19.20 27.43 -46.95
C GLY A 13 -18.25 27.77 -45.80
N MET A 14 -18.80 28.07 -44.61
CA MET A 14 -18.03 28.02 -43.37
C MET A 14 -17.64 26.57 -43.12
N GLY A 15 -16.49 26.17 -43.65
CA GLY A 15 -15.82 24.96 -43.23
C GLY A 15 -15.36 25.15 -41.79
N TYR A 16 -16.03 24.49 -40.85
CA TYR A 16 -15.42 24.18 -39.56
C TYR A 16 -14.20 23.32 -39.85
N THR A 17 -13.01 23.91 -39.79
CA THR A 17 -11.78 23.14 -39.67
C THR A 17 -11.84 22.43 -38.32
N CYS A 18 -12.20 21.14 -38.33
CA CYS A 18 -11.77 20.21 -37.29
C CYS A 18 -10.24 20.25 -37.31
N ALA A 19 -9.65 21.07 -36.46
CA ALA A 19 -8.25 20.89 -36.09
C ALA A 19 -8.19 19.52 -35.43
N ALA A 20 -7.62 18.54 -36.14
CA ALA A 20 -7.22 17.29 -35.55
C ALA A 20 -6.25 17.63 -34.42
N GLN A 21 -6.73 17.63 -33.18
CA GLN A 21 -5.87 17.83 -32.02
C GLN A 21 -4.96 16.61 -31.93
N ALA A 22 -3.65 16.85 -32.04
CA ALA A 22 -2.66 15.81 -31.90
C ALA A 22 -2.67 15.31 -30.44
N THR A 23 -2.69 13.99 -30.27
CA THR A 23 -2.52 13.33 -28.96
C THR A 23 -1.28 13.86 -28.25
N TRP A 24 -1.40 14.17 -26.96
CA TRP A 24 -0.26 14.70 -26.19
C TRP A 24 0.86 13.65 -26.12
N ASP A 25 2.09 14.07 -26.46
CA ASP A 25 3.29 13.26 -26.27
C ASP A 25 3.41 12.85 -24.78
N GLU A 26 3.70 11.56 -24.54
CA GLU A 26 3.74 10.94 -23.21
C GLU A 26 4.61 11.71 -22.22
N LYS A 27 5.71 12.32 -22.68
CA LYS A 27 6.62 13.09 -21.81
C LYS A 27 5.97 14.29 -21.11
N PHE A 28 4.79 14.74 -21.57
CA PHE A 28 4.05 15.87 -20.99
C PHE A 28 3.09 15.46 -19.88
N TRP A 29 2.75 14.17 -19.74
CA TRP A 29 1.81 13.69 -18.72
C TRP A 29 2.27 12.43 -17.97
N ASN A 30 3.25 11.69 -18.50
CA ASN A 30 3.96 10.59 -17.85
C ASN A 30 5.46 10.61 -18.20
N PRO A 31 6.24 11.58 -17.69
CA PRO A 31 7.66 11.73 -18.02
C PRO A 31 8.57 10.58 -17.56
N LYS A 32 8.10 9.68 -16.69
CA LYS A 32 8.86 8.54 -16.15
C LYS A 32 8.03 7.26 -16.25
N PRO A 33 7.65 6.79 -17.45
CA PRO A 33 6.68 5.71 -17.60
C PRO A 33 7.15 4.40 -16.95
N LEU A 34 6.21 3.69 -16.34
CA LEU A 34 6.40 2.35 -15.79
C LEU A 34 5.43 1.38 -16.48
N ALA A 35 5.85 0.13 -16.67
CA ALA A 35 5.11 -0.86 -17.46
C ALA A 35 3.71 -1.18 -16.91
N ASP A 36 3.50 -1.00 -15.62
CA ASP A 36 2.26 -1.26 -14.89
C ASP A 36 1.46 0.02 -14.55
N ASP A 37 1.82 1.16 -15.15
CA ASP A 37 1.01 2.39 -15.04
C ASP A 37 -0.41 2.15 -15.58
N VAL A 38 -1.41 2.64 -14.84
CA VAL A 38 -2.81 2.67 -15.29
C VAL A 38 -3.10 4.03 -15.87
N ILE A 39 -3.46 4.08 -17.16
CA ILE A 39 -3.66 5.34 -17.88
C ILE A 39 -5.15 5.63 -18.00
N LEU A 40 -5.57 6.81 -17.52
CA LEU A 40 -6.89 7.34 -17.79
C LEU A 40 -6.82 8.47 -18.82
N PRO A 41 -7.68 8.46 -19.84
CA PRO A 41 -7.75 9.53 -20.83
C PRO A 41 -8.32 10.81 -20.22
N LEU A 42 -7.96 11.95 -20.80
CA LEU A 42 -8.51 13.28 -20.51
C LEU A 42 -9.13 13.89 -21.77
N PRO A 43 -9.89 14.99 -21.67
CA PRO A 43 -10.19 15.84 -22.81
C PRO A 43 -8.94 16.23 -23.61
N CYS A 44 -9.13 16.70 -24.85
CA CYS A 44 -8.05 17.20 -25.71
C CYS A 44 -6.97 16.15 -26.06
N ASP A 45 -7.34 14.87 -26.07
CA ASP A 45 -6.44 13.73 -26.28
C ASP A 45 -5.23 13.70 -25.31
N GLY A 46 -5.44 14.23 -24.10
CA GLY A 46 -4.52 14.12 -22.98
C GLY A 46 -4.72 12.85 -22.17
N ALA A 47 -3.90 12.67 -21.14
CA ALA A 47 -4.01 11.55 -20.22
C ALA A 47 -3.43 11.86 -18.83
N MET A 48 -3.73 10.96 -17.89
CA MET A 48 -3.19 10.95 -16.53
C MET A 48 -2.76 9.53 -16.17
N ALA A 49 -1.53 9.38 -15.68
CA ALA A 49 -1.00 8.11 -15.20
C ALA A 49 -1.30 7.89 -13.72
N PHE A 50 -1.62 6.65 -13.35
CA PHE A 50 -1.90 6.22 -11.99
C PHE A 50 -1.04 5.01 -11.62
N ARG A 51 -0.67 4.92 -10.34
CA ARG A 51 -0.02 3.76 -9.73
C ARG A 51 -1.03 3.00 -8.87
N LYS A 52 -0.90 1.67 -8.86
CA LYS A 52 -1.64 0.82 -7.92
C LYS A 52 -1.00 0.91 -6.54
N VAL A 53 -1.82 1.16 -5.53
CA VAL A 53 -1.43 1.02 -4.13
C VAL A 53 -2.11 -0.25 -3.59
N ILE A 54 -1.34 -1.31 -3.43
CA ILE A 54 -1.83 -2.66 -3.11
C ILE A 54 -1.94 -2.84 -1.59
N ILE A 55 -3.08 -3.36 -1.15
CA ILE A 55 -3.39 -3.77 0.22
C ILE A 55 -3.53 -5.30 0.26
N PRO A 56 -2.78 -6.01 1.12
CA PRO A 56 -2.64 -7.46 1.08
C PRO A 56 -3.79 -8.18 1.82
N GLN A 57 -5.02 -7.80 1.47
CA GLN A 57 -6.27 -8.36 1.96
C GLN A 57 -7.31 -8.37 0.85
N ASN A 58 -8.19 -9.38 0.82
CA ASN A 58 -9.16 -9.56 -0.27
C ASN A 58 -10.62 -9.40 0.14
N ASN A 59 -10.98 -9.84 1.34
CA ASN A 59 -12.37 -9.81 1.79
C ASN A 59 -12.84 -8.36 1.98
N LEU A 60 -14.14 -8.16 2.07
CA LEU A 60 -14.75 -6.84 1.99
C LEU A 60 -14.67 -6.06 3.30
N LEU A 61 -14.66 -6.78 4.43
CA LEU A 61 -14.45 -6.23 5.76
C LEU A 61 -13.04 -6.45 6.30
N ASP A 62 -12.16 -7.10 5.55
CA ASP A 62 -10.74 -7.17 5.92
C ASP A 62 -10.07 -5.82 5.66
N ASP A 63 -9.21 -5.42 6.58
CA ASP A 63 -8.36 -4.26 6.44
C ASP A 63 -6.92 -4.58 6.87
N TYR A 64 -6.03 -3.62 6.63
CA TYR A 64 -4.63 -3.71 6.98
C TYR A 64 -4.30 -2.63 8.01
N GLY A 65 -3.95 -3.07 9.22
CA GLY A 65 -3.52 -2.19 10.30
C GLY A 65 -2.17 -1.53 10.00
N ILE A 66 -2.12 -0.21 10.15
CA ILE A 66 -0.93 0.63 9.96
C ILE A 66 -0.79 1.62 11.11
N VAL A 67 0.40 2.20 11.23
CA VAL A 67 0.64 3.33 12.14
C VAL A 67 1.01 4.54 11.32
N VAL A 68 0.16 5.55 11.34
CA VAL A 68 0.40 6.85 10.68
C VAL A 68 0.81 7.89 11.72
N GLY A 69 1.40 8.99 11.28
CA GLY A 69 2.00 9.99 12.16
C GLY A 69 3.43 9.64 12.56
N GLN A 70 3.97 10.38 13.52
CA GLN A 70 5.31 10.22 14.06
C GLN A 70 5.28 10.48 15.57
N GLU A 71 6.10 9.74 16.32
CA GLU A 71 6.32 10.02 17.74
C GLU A 71 7.16 11.29 17.89
N GLY A 72 6.74 12.21 18.75
CA GLY A 72 7.51 13.43 19.04
C GLY A 72 6.76 14.42 19.91
N ASP A 73 7.48 15.04 20.85
CA ASP A 73 6.88 15.91 21.87
C ASP A 73 6.41 17.26 21.29
N ASP A 74 7.10 17.79 20.27
CA ASP A 74 6.86 19.15 19.76
C ASP A 74 5.54 19.28 18.97
N TRP A 75 5.10 18.20 18.31
CA TRP A 75 3.96 18.21 17.38
C TRP A 75 2.93 17.12 17.67
N GLY A 76 2.96 16.47 18.82
CA GLY A 76 2.05 15.36 19.14
C GLY A 76 0.56 15.72 18.95
N TYR A 77 0.14 16.93 19.29
CA TYR A 77 -1.23 17.40 19.08
C TYR A 77 -1.66 17.47 17.59
N VAL A 78 -0.73 17.40 16.64
CA VAL A 78 -0.99 17.39 15.19
C VAL A 78 -0.64 16.05 14.56
N GLU A 79 0.55 15.51 14.89
CA GLU A 79 1.21 14.43 14.15
C GLU A 79 1.45 13.15 14.96
N GLN A 80 1.06 13.10 16.24
CA GLN A 80 1.21 11.91 17.09
C GLN A 80 0.86 10.63 16.34
N ALA A 81 1.77 9.65 16.48
CA ALA A 81 1.56 8.33 15.91
C ALA A 81 0.24 7.71 16.42
N ARG A 82 -0.56 7.20 15.49
CA ARG A 82 -1.85 6.58 15.79
C ARG A 82 -2.07 5.35 14.92
N GLN A 83 -2.79 4.40 15.47
CA GLN A 83 -3.17 3.20 14.75
C GLN A 83 -4.35 3.50 13.83
N GLU A 84 -4.21 3.12 12.56
CA GLU A 84 -5.21 3.30 11.51
C GLU A 84 -5.37 2.00 10.73
N HIS A 85 -6.43 1.93 9.94
CA HIS A 85 -6.69 0.78 9.08
C HIS A 85 -6.91 1.27 7.65
N ILE A 86 -6.44 0.48 6.69
CA ILE A 86 -6.59 0.77 5.26
C ILE A 86 -7.07 -0.47 4.51
N ALA A 87 -7.98 -0.27 3.56
CA ALA A 87 -8.50 -1.32 2.70
C ALA A 87 -8.40 -0.89 1.22
N GLY A 88 -8.23 -1.88 0.33
CA GLY A 88 -8.18 -1.62 -1.10
C GLY A 88 -9.58 -1.54 -1.73
N SER A 89 -9.72 -0.73 -2.79
CA SER A 89 -11.00 -0.55 -3.50
C SER A 89 -11.31 -1.69 -4.47
N PHE A 90 -10.42 -1.97 -5.40
CA PHE A 90 -10.64 -2.94 -6.49
C PHE A 90 -9.91 -4.25 -6.20
N PRO A 91 -10.52 -5.42 -6.52
CA PRO A 91 -9.81 -6.68 -6.41
C PRO A 91 -8.71 -6.81 -7.47
N GLU A 92 -7.58 -7.40 -7.11
CA GLU A 92 -6.59 -7.83 -8.11
C GLU A 92 -7.10 -9.02 -8.92
N LYS A 93 -6.77 -9.05 -10.21
CA LYS A 93 -7.14 -10.17 -11.10
C LYS A 93 -6.43 -11.48 -10.72
N LYS A 94 -5.27 -11.37 -10.06
CA LYS A 94 -4.43 -12.48 -9.62
C LYS A 94 -3.95 -12.14 -8.21
N GLY A 95 -4.28 -12.98 -7.23
CA GLY A 95 -3.89 -12.77 -5.83
C GLY A 95 -5.08 -12.59 -4.89
N GLN A 96 -4.79 -12.53 -3.59
CA GLN A 96 -5.74 -12.25 -2.52
C GLN A 96 -5.51 -10.83 -1.97
N SER A 97 -5.54 -9.84 -2.87
CA SER A 97 -5.26 -8.45 -2.55
C SER A 97 -6.25 -7.52 -3.26
N ARG A 98 -6.43 -6.34 -2.67
CA ARG A 98 -7.17 -5.24 -3.26
C ARG A 98 -6.25 -4.04 -3.43
N TYR A 99 -6.63 -3.09 -4.28
CA TYR A 99 -5.86 -1.87 -4.49
C TYR A 99 -6.77 -0.67 -4.71
N TYR A 100 -6.25 0.53 -4.44
CA TYR A 100 -6.78 1.76 -5.04
C TYR A 100 -5.74 2.32 -6.00
N LEU A 101 -6.15 3.24 -6.86
CA LEU A 101 -5.26 3.91 -7.78
C LEU A 101 -4.97 5.31 -7.27
N MET A 102 -3.71 5.71 -7.25
CA MET A 102 -3.29 7.08 -6.94
C MET A 102 -2.61 7.68 -8.17
N ALA A 103 -2.95 8.92 -8.50
CA ALA A 103 -2.33 9.64 -9.60
C ALA A 103 -0.81 9.69 -9.36
N LYS A 104 -0.04 9.38 -10.39
CA LYS A 104 1.42 9.21 -10.31
C LYS A 104 2.16 10.52 -10.01
N TYR A 105 1.57 11.63 -10.44
CA TYR A 105 2.04 13.00 -10.26
C TYR A 105 0.94 13.85 -9.63
N GLU A 106 1.33 15.00 -9.07
CA GLU A 106 0.39 16.08 -8.77
C GLU A 106 -0.40 16.45 -10.04
N LEU A 107 -1.65 16.89 -9.89
CA LEU A 107 -2.42 17.42 -11.01
C LEU A 107 -1.67 18.60 -11.63
N SER A 108 -1.36 18.52 -12.91
CA SER A 108 -0.65 19.59 -13.62
C SER A 108 -1.57 20.67 -14.18
N ASP A 109 -1.03 21.87 -14.43
CA ASP A 109 -1.74 22.98 -15.10
C ASP A 109 -2.34 22.54 -16.45
N LEU A 110 -1.58 21.77 -17.24
CA LEU A 110 -2.00 21.20 -18.52
C LEU A 110 -3.26 20.34 -18.37
N GLN A 111 -3.29 19.45 -17.38
CA GLN A 111 -4.44 18.58 -17.11
C GLN A 111 -5.64 19.36 -16.55
N TYR A 112 -5.39 20.35 -15.69
CA TYR A 112 -6.43 21.24 -15.17
C TYR A 112 -7.15 22.01 -16.28
N LEU A 113 -6.40 22.58 -17.24
CA LEU A 113 -6.94 23.32 -18.36
C LEU A 113 -7.80 22.42 -19.26
N ALA A 114 -7.32 21.22 -19.59
CA ALA A 114 -8.09 20.22 -20.35
C ALA A 114 -9.42 19.87 -19.68
N LEU A 115 -9.41 19.63 -18.37
CA LEU A 115 -10.63 19.36 -17.58
C LEU A 115 -11.55 20.58 -17.41
N SER A 116 -11.04 21.78 -17.68
CA SER A 116 -11.80 23.02 -17.70
C SER A 116 -12.36 23.36 -19.09
N GLY A 117 -12.10 22.50 -20.10
CA GLY A 117 -12.59 22.66 -21.46
C GLY A 117 -11.64 23.45 -22.37
N GLU A 118 -10.45 23.80 -21.88
CA GLU A 118 -9.41 24.45 -22.66
C GLU A 118 -8.41 23.41 -23.16
N CYS A 119 -8.05 23.44 -24.43
CA CYS A 119 -7.08 22.51 -25.00
C CYS A 119 -5.76 23.22 -25.34
N PRO A 120 -4.92 23.50 -24.33
CA PRO A 120 -3.64 24.16 -24.55
C PRO A 120 -2.68 23.25 -25.32
N THR A 121 -1.70 23.85 -25.99
CA THR A 121 -0.58 23.09 -26.57
C THR A 121 0.33 22.59 -25.43
N PRO A 122 0.61 21.28 -25.33
CA PRO A 122 1.48 20.75 -24.28
C PRO A 122 2.89 21.34 -24.33
N ASP A 123 3.39 21.79 -23.19
CA ASP A 123 4.77 22.20 -23.00
C ASP A 123 5.28 21.81 -21.61
N ILE A 124 6.55 22.11 -21.31
CA ILE A 124 7.16 21.79 -20.01
C ILE A 124 6.53 22.62 -18.88
N LYS A 125 6.05 23.84 -19.14
CA LYS A 125 5.43 24.69 -18.12
C LYS A 125 4.05 24.15 -17.73
N GLY A 126 3.33 23.56 -18.66
CA GLY A 126 2.06 22.88 -18.42
C GLY A 126 2.19 21.70 -17.45
N ARG A 127 3.39 21.16 -17.22
CA ARG A 127 3.67 20.13 -16.20
C ARG A 127 3.83 20.68 -14.78
N LEU A 128 3.83 21.99 -14.57
CA LEU A 128 3.83 22.54 -13.21
C LEU A 128 2.58 22.07 -12.47
N PRO A 129 2.68 21.77 -11.16
CA PRO A 129 1.49 21.41 -10.38
C PRO A 129 0.51 22.57 -10.37
N LYS A 130 -0.76 22.26 -10.59
CA LYS A 130 -1.85 23.23 -10.50
C LYS A 130 -2.03 23.61 -9.04
N VAL A 131 -1.59 24.81 -8.71
CA VAL A 131 -1.77 25.44 -7.40
C VAL A 131 -2.85 26.54 -7.45
N ASN A 132 -3.06 27.20 -6.31
CA ASN A 132 -4.07 28.25 -6.14
C ASN A 132 -5.48 27.72 -6.46
N ILE A 133 -5.75 26.52 -5.95
CA ILE A 133 -7.05 25.87 -5.94
C ILE A 133 -7.43 25.64 -4.48
N GLY A 134 -8.70 25.87 -4.14
CA GLY A 134 -9.23 25.49 -2.85
C GLY A 134 -9.85 24.10 -2.87
N TRP A 135 -10.38 23.68 -1.73
CA TRP A 135 -10.97 22.35 -1.56
C TRP A 135 -12.24 22.13 -2.39
N MET A 136 -13.14 23.12 -2.48
CA MET A 136 -14.37 23.04 -3.27
C MET A 136 -14.06 22.98 -4.77
N ASP A 137 -13.10 23.79 -5.23
CA ASP A 137 -12.61 23.76 -6.61
C ASP A 137 -11.95 22.42 -6.97
N ALA A 138 -11.15 21.85 -6.07
CA ALA A 138 -10.53 20.54 -6.25
C ALA A 138 -11.59 19.43 -6.37
N MET A 139 -12.61 19.44 -5.52
CA MET A 139 -13.74 18.51 -5.58
C MET A 139 -14.59 18.70 -6.84
N SER A 140 -14.83 19.95 -7.25
CA SER A 140 -15.52 20.29 -8.49
C SER A 140 -14.76 19.76 -9.71
N LEU A 141 -13.44 19.86 -9.71
CA LEU A 141 -12.60 19.30 -10.77
C LEU A 141 -12.67 17.77 -10.81
N ALA A 142 -12.58 17.09 -9.65
CA ALA A 142 -12.75 15.64 -9.58
C ALA A 142 -14.12 15.21 -10.13
N ASN A 143 -15.19 15.94 -9.80
CA ASN A 143 -16.52 15.72 -10.35
C ASN A 143 -16.56 15.91 -11.87
N ARG A 144 -16.00 17.00 -12.40
CA ARG A 144 -15.91 17.25 -13.85
C ARG A 144 -15.22 16.10 -14.58
N TYR A 145 -14.10 15.62 -14.03
CA TYR A 145 -13.38 14.49 -14.62
C TYR A 145 -14.22 13.19 -14.60
N ASN A 146 -14.87 12.89 -13.47
CA ASN A 146 -15.77 11.73 -13.37
C ASN A 146 -16.91 11.78 -14.40
N LEU A 147 -17.57 12.93 -14.55
CA LEU A 147 -18.66 13.11 -15.50
C LEU A 147 -18.18 12.95 -16.95
N TRP A 148 -17.02 13.53 -17.28
CA TRP A 148 -16.42 13.38 -18.60
C TRP A 148 -16.05 11.92 -18.91
N LEU A 149 -15.39 11.22 -17.98
CA LEU A 149 -15.03 9.81 -18.15
C LEU A 149 -16.28 8.95 -18.37
N ARG A 150 -17.36 9.18 -17.60
CA ARG A 150 -18.62 8.44 -17.77
C ARG A 150 -19.27 8.69 -19.12
N LYS A 151 -19.17 9.91 -19.64
CA LYS A 151 -19.75 10.27 -20.94
C LYS A 151 -18.92 9.75 -22.11
N GLU A 152 -17.61 9.93 -22.07
CA GLU A 152 -16.75 9.76 -23.24
C GLU A 152 -15.91 8.46 -23.21
N LYS A 153 -15.59 7.95 -22.01
CA LYS A 153 -14.56 6.91 -21.81
C LYS A 153 -14.91 5.91 -20.71
N LEU A 154 -16.20 5.57 -20.54
CA LEU A 154 -16.67 4.73 -19.43
C LEU A 154 -15.91 3.40 -19.28
N ALA A 155 -15.50 2.82 -20.41
CA ALA A 155 -14.76 1.56 -20.45
C ALA A 155 -13.33 1.64 -19.88
N SER A 156 -12.75 2.84 -19.75
CA SER A 156 -11.41 3.01 -19.15
C SER A 156 -11.44 2.96 -17.62
N LEU A 157 -12.61 3.06 -16.99
CA LEU A 157 -12.73 3.00 -15.54
C LEU A 157 -12.65 1.54 -15.07
N PRO A 158 -11.79 1.22 -14.09
CA PRO A 158 -11.84 -0.07 -13.41
C PRO A 158 -13.18 -0.23 -12.71
N LYS A 159 -13.57 -1.49 -12.53
CA LYS A 159 -14.86 -1.86 -11.95
C LYS A 159 -14.66 -2.71 -10.71
N ASP A 160 -15.51 -2.50 -9.72
CA ASP A 160 -15.72 -3.42 -8.60
C ASP A 160 -17.20 -3.81 -8.60
N ASP A 161 -17.50 -5.11 -8.53
CA ASP A 161 -18.88 -5.64 -8.65
C ASP A 161 -19.65 -5.10 -9.88
N GLY A 162 -18.96 -4.98 -11.00
CA GLY A 162 -19.52 -4.43 -12.24
C GLY A 162 -19.75 -2.90 -12.23
N GLN A 163 -19.58 -2.23 -11.09
CA GLN A 163 -19.75 -0.79 -10.96
C GLN A 163 -18.46 -0.03 -11.29
N PRO A 164 -18.50 0.98 -12.17
CA PRO A 164 -17.32 1.77 -12.52
C PRO A 164 -16.89 2.65 -11.34
N GLY A 165 -15.59 2.66 -11.07
CA GLY A 165 -14.98 3.51 -10.05
C GLY A 165 -15.19 5.01 -10.29
N PHE A 166 -14.73 5.81 -9.33
CA PHE A 166 -14.78 7.27 -9.37
C PHE A 166 -13.53 7.89 -8.71
N LEU A 167 -13.19 9.09 -9.17
CA LEU A 167 -12.09 9.89 -8.66
C LEU A 167 -12.52 10.80 -7.51
N ARG A 168 -11.65 10.96 -6.52
CA ARG A 168 -11.77 11.95 -5.44
C ARG A 168 -10.39 12.37 -4.94
N LEU A 169 -10.36 13.32 -4.01
CA LEU A 169 -9.17 13.57 -3.20
C LEU A 169 -8.81 12.33 -2.37
N PRO A 170 -7.52 12.06 -2.11
CA PRO A 170 -7.10 11.00 -1.19
C PRO A 170 -7.59 11.30 0.23
N THR A 171 -7.87 10.25 1.00
CA THR A 171 -7.89 10.43 2.45
C THR A 171 -6.46 10.59 2.98
N GLU A 172 -6.30 11.17 4.16
CA GLU A 172 -5.00 11.33 4.81
C GLU A 172 -4.32 9.96 5.01
N THR A 173 -5.09 8.94 5.39
CA THR A 173 -4.59 7.57 5.56
C THR A 173 -4.11 6.96 4.23
N GLU A 174 -4.88 7.12 3.15
CA GLU A 174 -4.48 6.68 1.81
C GLU A 174 -3.23 7.43 1.32
N TRP A 175 -3.16 8.73 1.60
CA TRP A 175 -2.03 9.56 1.21
C TRP A 175 -0.76 9.18 1.96
N GLU A 176 -0.81 9.10 3.28
CA GLU A 176 0.36 8.81 4.10
C GLU A 176 0.86 7.39 3.89
N PHE A 177 -0.04 6.41 3.75
CA PHE A 177 0.33 5.04 3.39
C PHE A 177 1.08 4.98 2.06
N ALA A 178 0.55 5.67 1.04
CA ALA A 178 1.18 5.73 -0.27
C ALA A 178 2.51 6.50 -0.25
N ALA A 179 2.57 7.65 0.43
CA ALA A 179 3.75 8.50 0.55
C ALA A 179 4.92 7.75 1.19
N ARG A 180 4.66 6.97 2.25
CA ARG A 180 5.65 6.14 2.96
C ARG A 180 6.16 4.94 2.17
N GLY A 181 5.56 4.63 1.01
CA GLY A 181 5.94 3.50 0.17
C GLY A 181 5.07 2.24 0.34
N GLY A 182 4.00 2.31 1.13
CA GLY A 182 3.02 1.24 1.30
C GLY A 182 3.63 -0.13 1.63
N GLN A 183 3.21 -1.17 0.90
CA GLN A 183 3.76 -2.53 1.08
C GLN A 183 5.14 -2.73 0.45
N SER A 184 5.65 -1.76 -0.33
CA SER A 184 6.98 -1.86 -0.95
C SER A 184 8.12 -1.59 0.02
N VAL A 185 7.82 -1.18 1.25
CA VAL A 185 8.79 -1.00 2.33
C VAL A 185 8.53 -1.98 3.47
N SER A 186 9.55 -2.21 4.29
CA SER A 186 9.43 -2.94 5.56
C SER A 186 8.67 -2.13 6.60
N SER A 187 8.19 -2.80 7.65
CA SER A 187 7.50 -2.13 8.76
C SER A 187 8.39 -1.12 9.50
N SER A 188 9.71 -1.34 9.53
CA SER A 188 10.66 -0.38 10.10
C SER A 188 10.80 0.86 9.22
N GLU A 189 11.05 0.69 7.92
CA GLU A 189 11.14 1.81 6.97
C GLU A 189 9.83 2.60 6.90
N PHE A 190 8.68 1.93 6.99
CA PHE A 190 7.38 2.60 7.04
C PHE A 190 7.25 3.54 8.25
N ARG A 191 7.90 3.21 9.38
CA ARG A 191 7.86 4.00 10.62
C ARG A 191 8.88 5.14 10.64
N ASP A 192 9.83 5.17 9.72
CA ASP A 192 10.80 6.26 9.61
C ASP A 192 10.14 7.57 9.17
N GLN A 193 10.84 8.69 9.36
CA GLN A 193 10.35 10.02 9.03
C GLN A 193 10.13 10.21 7.51
N HIS A 194 10.99 9.56 6.72
CA HIS A 194 11.00 9.59 5.27
C HIS A 194 10.91 8.17 4.73
N PHE A 195 10.31 7.99 3.56
CA PHE A 195 10.49 6.75 2.81
C PHE A 195 11.98 6.59 2.40
N PRO A 196 12.42 5.38 1.99
CA PRO A 196 13.82 5.16 1.59
C PRO A 196 14.28 6.11 0.47
N MET A 197 15.30 6.92 0.76
CA MET A 197 15.91 7.91 -0.15
C MET A 197 17.44 7.73 -0.23
N PRO A 198 17.94 6.70 -0.94
CA PRO A 198 19.39 6.40 -0.99
C PRO A 198 20.26 7.55 -1.55
N GLU A 199 19.74 8.37 -2.46
CA GLU A 199 20.41 9.56 -3.00
C GLU A 199 20.25 10.82 -2.12
N GLY A 200 19.63 10.67 -0.95
CA GLY A 200 19.29 11.77 -0.04
C GLY A 200 18.12 12.63 -0.53
N MET A 201 17.64 13.53 0.33
CA MET A 201 16.39 14.28 0.11
C MET A 201 16.35 15.08 -1.21
N ASN A 202 17.49 15.63 -1.66
CA ASN A 202 17.59 16.36 -2.93
C ASN A 202 17.26 15.50 -4.17
N GLY A 203 17.38 14.17 -4.06
CA GLY A 203 17.03 13.25 -5.14
C GLY A 203 15.54 12.98 -5.26
N TYR A 204 14.72 13.34 -4.25
CA TYR A 204 13.35 12.87 -4.10
C TYR A 204 12.32 13.96 -3.77
N ALA A 205 12.73 15.09 -3.17
CA ALA A 205 11.81 16.12 -2.69
C ALA A 205 12.27 17.54 -3.06
N TRP A 206 11.30 18.38 -3.38
CA TRP A 206 11.50 19.81 -3.66
C TRP A 206 11.14 20.68 -2.46
N PHE A 207 12.15 21.24 -1.80
CA PHE A 207 11.98 21.99 -0.55
C PHE A 207 12.58 23.40 -0.65
N ALA A 208 12.38 24.21 0.39
CA ALA A 208 12.85 25.59 0.43
C ALA A 208 14.38 25.67 0.47
N GLY A 209 14.93 26.62 -0.29
CA GLY A 209 16.35 26.93 -0.29
C GLY A 209 16.97 26.97 -1.68
N ALA A 210 18.08 27.69 -1.80
CA ALA A 210 18.75 27.92 -3.08
C ALA A 210 19.32 26.65 -3.73
N GLN A 211 19.55 25.59 -2.95
CA GLN A 211 20.05 24.30 -3.42
C GLN A 211 18.94 23.33 -3.88
N SER A 212 17.67 23.70 -3.70
CA SER A 212 16.50 22.90 -4.10
C SER A 212 15.54 23.77 -4.93
N ALA A 213 14.30 23.97 -4.50
CA ALA A 213 13.28 24.64 -5.33
C ALA A 213 13.47 26.16 -5.45
N ASN A 214 14.23 26.79 -4.54
CA ASN A 214 14.41 28.25 -4.46
C ASN A 214 13.08 29.04 -4.58
N GLY A 215 12.03 28.54 -3.93
CA GLY A 215 10.69 29.14 -3.94
C GLY A 215 9.96 29.08 -5.28
N LYS A 216 10.36 28.18 -6.20
CA LYS A 216 9.71 27.99 -7.50
C LYS A 216 9.23 26.57 -7.68
N LEU A 217 7.97 26.43 -8.07
CA LEU A 217 7.37 25.15 -8.43
C LEU A 217 8.16 24.51 -9.57
N GLN A 218 8.26 23.19 -9.54
CA GLN A 218 9.00 22.42 -10.51
C GLN A 218 8.04 21.57 -11.35
N PRO A 219 8.33 21.35 -12.64
CA PRO A 219 7.58 20.39 -13.44
C PRO A 219 7.53 19.03 -12.76
N THR A 220 6.36 18.41 -12.71
CA THR A 220 6.17 17.11 -12.04
C THR A 220 7.07 16.03 -12.62
N GLY A 221 7.55 15.11 -11.79
CA GLY A 221 8.30 13.92 -12.21
C GLY A 221 9.75 14.15 -12.61
N LEU A 222 10.39 15.23 -12.14
CA LEU A 222 11.81 15.50 -12.39
C LEU A 222 12.74 14.72 -11.44
N LEU A 223 12.34 14.53 -10.19
CA LEU A 223 13.08 13.79 -9.17
C LEU A 223 12.69 12.30 -9.16
N GLN A 224 13.41 11.50 -8.36
CA GLN A 224 13.14 10.07 -8.20
C GLN A 224 11.77 9.85 -7.51
N PRO A 225 11.06 8.78 -7.85
CA PRO A 225 9.81 8.44 -7.19
C PRO A 225 10.06 7.81 -5.82
N ASN A 226 9.03 7.75 -4.99
CA ASN A 226 9.03 6.87 -3.82
C ASN A 226 8.95 5.37 -4.25
N PRO A 227 9.03 4.40 -3.31
CA PRO A 227 9.03 2.97 -3.64
C PRO A 227 7.82 2.45 -4.45
N LEU A 228 6.69 3.17 -4.48
CA LEU A 228 5.51 2.82 -5.28
C LEU A 228 5.54 3.38 -6.70
N GLY A 229 6.57 4.16 -7.06
CA GLY A 229 6.64 4.87 -8.33
C GLY A 229 5.87 6.19 -8.35
N LEU A 230 5.48 6.73 -7.18
CA LEU A 230 4.80 8.02 -7.06
C LEU A 230 5.84 9.14 -6.94
N HIS A 231 5.68 10.21 -7.71
CA HIS A 231 6.60 11.34 -7.71
C HIS A 231 6.04 12.52 -6.93
N ASP A 232 6.95 13.37 -6.43
CA ASP A 232 6.62 14.64 -5.79
C ASP A 232 5.68 14.47 -4.59
N MET A 233 5.74 13.32 -3.90
CA MET A 233 4.95 13.07 -2.68
C MET A 233 5.39 13.93 -1.50
N LEU A 234 6.62 14.46 -1.54
CA LEU A 234 7.16 15.36 -0.53
C LEU A 234 7.73 16.60 -1.21
N GLY A 235 7.31 17.78 -0.76
CA GLY A 235 7.69 19.05 -1.36
C GLY A 235 6.87 19.42 -2.60
N ASN A 236 7.45 20.24 -3.47
CA ASN A 236 6.80 20.83 -4.65
C ASN A 236 5.52 21.59 -4.28
N ALA A 237 4.33 21.02 -4.47
CA ALA A 237 3.10 21.56 -3.92
C ALA A 237 2.55 20.67 -2.80
N ALA A 238 2.04 21.30 -1.74
CA ALA A 238 1.28 20.59 -0.73
C ALA A 238 -0.02 20.07 -1.33
N GLU A 239 -0.49 18.91 -0.90
CA GLU A 239 -1.64 18.24 -1.50
C GLU A 239 -2.87 18.28 -0.58
N ILE A 240 -4.01 18.70 -1.13
CA ILE A 240 -5.31 18.77 -0.41
C ILE A 240 -5.89 17.37 -0.19
N MET A 241 -6.35 17.07 1.04
CA MET A 241 -6.99 15.80 1.40
C MET A 241 -8.52 15.89 1.43
N PHE A 242 -9.16 14.73 1.47
CA PHE A 242 -10.62 14.60 1.40
C PHE A 242 -11.35 15.00 2.69
N GLU A 243 -10.77 14.72 3.86
CA GLU A 243 -11.43 14.93 5.16
C GLU A 243 -10.97 16.20 5.90
N PRO A 244 -11.79 16.71 6.85
CA PRO A 244 -11.41 17.86 7.66
C PRO A 244 -10.29 17.55 8.66
N PHE A 245 -9.49 18.57 8.95
CA PHE A 245 -8.44 18.51 9.96
C PHE A 245 -9.02 18.27 11.35
N ARG A 246 -8.32 17.42 12.10
CA ARG A 246 -8.59 17.17 13.52
C ARG A 246 -7.26 17.06 14.25
N LEU A 247 -7.18 17.75 15.38
CA LEU A 247 -6.10 17.58 16.35
C LEU A 247 -6.09 16.15 16.89
N ASN A 248 -4.93 15.69 17.33
CA ASN A 248 -4.83 14.49 18.14
C ASN A 248 -5.20 14.80 19.59
N LYS A 249 -5.91 13.86 20.20
CA LYS A 249 -6.21 13.80 21.62
C LYS A 249 -5.72 12.44 22.12
N LEU A 250 -4.40 12.35 22.30
CA LEU A 250 -3.69 11.12 22.68
C LEU A 250 -3.97 9.98 21.69
N ASP A 251 -4.79 9.01 22.08
CA ASP A 251 -5.10 7.77 21.36
C ASP A 251 -6.15 7.92 20.25
N ARG A 252 -6.70 9.12 20.06
CA ARG A 252 -7.74 9.38 19.05
C ARG A 252 -7.68 10.78 18.48
N LEU A 253 -8.43 11.01 17.41
CA LEU A 253 -8.69 12.35 16.91
C LEU A 253 -9.65 13.12 17.83
N HIS A 254 -9.43 14.42 17.94
CA HIS A 254 -10.29 15.35 18.62
C HIS A 254 -11.67 15.44 17.92
N GLY A 255 -12.69 15.81 18.69
CA GLY A 255 -14.08 15.84 18.21
C GLY A 255 -14.39 17.00 17.25
N LYS A 256 -13.63 18.10 17.34
CA LYS A 256 -13.79 19.27 16.47
C LYS A 256 -13.18 19.00 15.10
N ALA A 257 -14.03 18.96 14.07
CA ALA A 257 -13.62 19.06 12.67
C ALA A 257 -13.31 20.53 12.33
N GLY A 258 -12.14 20.78 11.76
CA GLY A 258 -11.64 22.09 11.38
C GLY A 258 -11.74 22.37 9.89
N GLY A 259 -10.73 23.07 9.36
CA GLY A 259 -10.49 23.26 7.93
C GLY A 259 -10.17 21.95 7.20
N TYR A 260 -9.62 22.03 5.99
CA TYR A 260 -9.15 20.84 5.27
C TYR A 260 -7.68 20.56 5.57
N ILE A 261 -7.27 19.30 5.39
CA ILE A 261 -5.88 18.87 5.60
C ILE A 261 -5.08 19.12 4.32
N VAL A 262 -3.85 19.60 4.49
CA VAL A 262 -2.81 19.59 3.44
C VAL A 262 -1.61 18.76 3.86
N ARG A 263 -0.99 18.04 2.93
CA ARG A 263 0.10 17.07 3.20
C ARG A 263 1.33 17.29 2.32
N GLY A 264 2.45 16.71 2.72
CA GLY A 264 3.68 16.58 1.92
C GLY A 264 4.64 17.77 1.97
N GLY A 265 4.17 18.94 2.41
CA GLY A 265 4.96 20.17 2.38
C GLY A 265 5.06 20.75 0.96
N SER A 266 5.83 21.81 0.78
CA SER A 266 5.95 22.49 -0.51
C SER A 266 7.35 23.04 -0.74
N ILE A 267 7.55 23.71 -1.87
CA ILE A 267 8.72 24.54 -2.19
C ILE A 267 9.07 25.62 -1.14
N LEU A 268 8.19 25.89 -0.18
CA LEU A 268 8.42 26.83 0.94
C LEU A 268 8.71 26.12 2.27
N THR A 269 8.56 24.80 2.34
CA THR A 269 8.87 24.02 3.54
C THR A 269 10.37 23.76 3.61
N VAL A 270 11.00 24.04 4.76
CA VAL A 270 12.44 23.82 4.95
C VAL A 270 12.78 22.34 5.00
N GLN A 271 14.01 21.99 4.63
CA GLN A 271 14.47 20.60 4.52
C GLN A 271 14.23 19.76 5.79
N SER A 272 14.42 20.35 6.98
CA SER A 272 14.22 19.67 8.27
C SER A 272 12.77 19.28 8.54
N ASP A 273 11.83 19.99 7.92
CA ASP A 273 10.40 19.86 8.20
C ASP A 273 9.69 18.96 7.19
N ILE A 274 10.30 18.70 6.03
CA ILE A 274 9.78 17.73 5.07
C ILE A 274 9.73 16.35 5.74
N ARG A 275 8.56 15.72 5.76
CA ARG A 275 8.35 14.36 6.29
C ARG A 275 6.99 13.83 5.87
N SER A 276 6.83 12.50 5.90
CA SER A 276 5.58 11.86 5.49
C SER A 276 4.42 12.13 6.45
N SER A 277 4.69 12.46 7.72
CA SER A 277 3.69 12.78 8.75
C SER A 277 3.25 14.25 8.76
N LEU A 278 3.89 15.14 7.97
CA LEU A 278 3.62 16.57 7.98
C LEU A 278 2.18 16.85 7.50
N ARG A 279 1.37 17.46 8.36
CA ARG A 279 0.00 17.92 8.05
C ARG A 279 -0.18 19.35 8.50
N GLY A 280 -0.83 20.12 7.63
CA GLY A 280 -1.34 21.45 7.95
C GLY A 280 -2.87 21.47 7.95
N GLU A 281 -3.44 22.46 8.63
CA GLU A 281 -4.84 22.84 8.54
C GLU A 281 -4.94 24.12 7.70
N GLU A 282 -5.78 24.10 6.67
CA GLU A 282 -6.11 25.29 5.88
C GLU A 282 -7.62 25.56 5.96
N PRO A 283 -8.05 26.83 6.14
CA PRO A 283 -9.49 27.15 6.15
C PRO A 283 -10.08 26.95 4.75
N TYR A 284 -11.36 26.58 4.66
CA TYR A 284 -12.07 26.48 3.38
C TYR A 284 -12.22 27.83 2.67
N TYR A 285 -12.36 28.92 3.45
CA TYR A 285 -12.63 30.26 2.95
C TYR A 285 -11.78 31.30 3.68
N ASP A 286 -11.46 32.37 2.98
CA ASP A 286 -10.92 33.61 3.54
C ASP A 286 -11.92 34.77 3.32
N ALA A 287 -11.51 36.00 3.62
CA ALA A 287 -12.37 37.18 3.44
C ALA A 287 -12.72 37.50 1.96
N LYS A 288 -12.01 36.91 0.99
CA LYS A 288 -12.15 37.16 -0.45
C LYS A 288 -12.92 36.05 -1.16
N GLY A 289 -12.97 34.85 -0.60
CA GLY A 289 -13.70 33.72 -1.17
C GLY A 289 -13.12 32.39 -0.72
N GLU A 290 -13.08 31.42 -1.63
CA GLU A 290 -12.45 30.13 -1.38
C GLU A 290 -10.93 30.31 -1.19
N ASN A 291 -10.39 29.65 -0.16
CA ASN A 291 -8.98 29.77 0.18
C ASN A 291 -8.13 28.92 -0.77
N GLY A 292 -7.34 29.60 -1.60
CA GLY A 292 -6.31 28.99 -2.45
C GLY A 292 -4.92 29.50 -2.07
N SER A 293 -3.92 28.62 -2.15
CA SER A 293 -2.51 28.95 -1.90
C SER A 293 -1.65 28.74 -3.13
N LYS A 294 -0.63 29.59 -3.31
CA LYS A 294 0.36 29.48 -4.40
C LYS A 294 1.26 28.25 -4.33
N THR A 295 1.13 27.45 -3.28
CA THR A 295 1.95 26.26 -3.04
C THR A 295 1.11 25.04 -2.70
N THR A 296 -0.22 25.13 -2.82
CA THR A 296 -1.13 24.03 -2.51
C THR A 296 -1.89 23.64 -3.77
N GLY A 297 -1.78 22.37 -4.15
CA GLY A 297 -2.43 21.75 -5.28
C GLY A 297 -3.18 20.49 -4.86
N MET A 298 -3.28 19.52 -5.78
CA MET A 298 -4.03 18.30 -5.50
C MET A 298 -3.44 17.09 -6.23
N ARG A 299 -3.76 15.92 -5.69
CA ARG A 299 -3.60 14.62 -6.33
C ARG A 299 -4.92 13.89 -6.27
N LEU A 300 -5.21 13.07 -7.27
CA LEU A 300 -6.44 12.29 -7.32
C LEU A 300 -6.17 10.82 -6.96
N VAL A 301 -7.13 10.22 -6.28
CA VAL A 301 -7.25 8.76 -6.19
C VAL A 301 -8.50 8.30 -6.94
N LEU A 302 -8.45 7.09 -7.46
CA LEU A 302 -9.57 6.40 -8.09
C LEU A 302 -9.91 5.16 -7.26
N VAL A 303 -11.17 5.09 -6.84
CA VAL A 303 -11.70 4.14 -5.86
C VAL A 303 -13.06 3.59 -6.30
N SER A 304 -13.61 2.63 -5.56
CA SER A 304 -14.94 2.04 -5.78
C SER A 304 -15.90 2.36 -4.64
N THR A 305 -17.20 2.19 -4.90
CA THR A 305 -18.24 2.22 -3.86
C THR A 305 -18.28 0.88 -3.10
N THR A 306 -18.56 0.92 -1.80
CA THR A 306 -18.58 -0.29 -0.96
C THR A 306 -19.87 -1.12 -1.12
N LEU A 307 -21.04 -0.47 -1.11
CA LEU A 307 -22.35 -1.13 -1.15
C LEU A 307 -22.93 -1.10 -2.58
N THR A 308 -22.45 -1.98 -3.46
CA THR A 308 -22.73 -1.96 -4.91
C THR A 308 -24.00 -2.69 -5.34
N SER A 309 -24.33 -3.80 -4.68
CA SER A 309 -25.44 -4.68 -5.06
C SER A 309 -26.04 -5.40 -3.85
N ARG A 310 -27.22 -6.01 -4.02
CA ARG A 310 -27.84 -6.84 -2.97
C ARG A 310 -26.96 -8.04 -2.60
N ASP A 311 -26.28 -8.63 -3.56
CA ASP A 311 -25.42 -9.78 -3.32
C ASP A 311 -24.15 -9.35 -2.58
N ARG A 312 -23.58 -8.19 -2.93
CA ARG A 312 -22.49 -7.55 -2.16
C ARG A 312 -22.89 -7.27 -0.72
N VAL A 313 -24.10 -6.75 -0.49
CA VAL A 313 -24.60 -6.50 0.89
C VAL A 313 -24.71 -7.81 1.68
N LYS A 314 -25.24 -8.88 1.07
CA LYS A 314 -25.31 -10.20 1.72
C LYS A 314 -23.93 -10.78 2.03
N GLU A 315 -22.95 -10.56 1.16
CA GLU A 315 -21.56 -10.97 1.38
C GLU A 315 -20.95 -10.23 2.58
N ILE A 316 -21.11 -8.91 2.65
CA ILE A 316 -20.70 -8.08 3.79
C ILE A 316 -21.41 -8.51 5.07
N GLU A 317 -22.72 -8.77 5.02
CA GLU A 317 -23.47 -9.27 6.17
C GLU A 317 -22.93 -10.62 6.64
N LYS A 318 -22.62 -11.54 5.72
CA LYS A 318 -22.03 -12.84 6.05
C LYS A 318 -20.66 -12.69 6.69
N GLU A 319 -19.79 -11.84 6.13
CA GLU A 319 -18.48 -11.53 6.72
C GLU A 319 -18.64 -10.90 8.10
N TRP A 320 -19.53 -9.91 8.23
CA TRP A 320 -19.84 -9.24 9.49
C TRP A 320 -20.30 -10.24 10.55
N GLN A 321 -21.15 -11.21 10.20
CA GLN A 321 -21.58 -12.24 11.15
C GLN A 321 -20.46 -13.21 11.52
N ALA A 322 -19.45 -13.41 10.68
CA ALA A 322 -18.29 -14.24 10.98
C ALA A 322 -17.27 -13.54 11.89
N LEU A 323 -17.18 -12.20 11.87
CA LEU A 323 -16.20 -11.45 12.67
C LEU A 323 -16.32 -11.73 14.17
N GLY A 324 -15.18 -12.04 14.78
CA GLY A 324 -15.07 -12.37 16.20
C GLY A 324 -15.82 -13.62 16.63
N THR A 325 -16.28 -14.48 15.70
CA THR A 325 -16.87 -15.78 16.03
C THR A 325 -15.80 -16.85 16.16
N GLU A 326 -15.89 -17.68 17.20
CA GLU A 326 -15.02 -18.84 17.36
C GLU A 326 -15.30 -19.81 16.20
N LYS A 327 -14.39 -19.91 15.23
CA LYS A 327 -14.37 -21.04 14.30
C LYS A 327 -14.05 -22.27 15.14
N SER A 328 -15.05 -23.11 15.42
CA SER A 328 -14.88 -24.35 16.18
C SER A 328 -13.77 -25.20 15.54
N THR A 329 -12.60 -25.20 16.17
CA THR A 329 -11.41 -25.95 15.73
C THR A 329 -11.26 -27.29 16.45
N THR A 330 -12.24 -27.70 17.25
CA THR A 330 -12.23 -28.99 17.94
C THR A 330 -13.25 -29.92 17.31
N SER A 331 -12.74 -30.95 16.63
CA SER A 331 -13.47 -32.18 16.28
C SER A 331 -13.77 -33.07 17.50
N ASP A 332 -13.64 -32.54 18.74
CA ASP A 332 -14.15 -33.18 19.95
C ASP A 332 -15.46 -32.49 20.34
N GLY A 333 -16.56 -33.23 20.17
CA GLY A 333 -17.89 -32.77 20.51
C GLY A 333 -18.01 -32.47 22.01
N GLY A 334 -18.51 -31.28 22.33
CA GLY A 334 -19.03 -30.99 23.67
C GLY A 334 -19.02 -29.52 24.08
N ALA A 335 -18.10 -28.69 23.57
CA ALA A 335 -18.04 -27.28 23.93
C ALA A 335 -18.78 -26.42 22.89
N THR A 336 -20.04 -26.06 23.17
CA THR A 336 -20.68 -24.93 22.51
C THR A 336 -19.83 -23.68 22.77
N GLY A 337 -19.40 -23.00 21.71
CA GLY A 337 -18.54 -21.81 21.80
C GLY A 337 -19.15 -20.75 22.72
N SER A 338 -18.30 -19.99 23.41
CA SER A 338 -18.69 -19.03 24.44
C SER A 338 -19.78 -18.04 23.96
N LEU A 339 -19.66 -17.60 22.70
CA LEU A 339 -20.62 -16.72 22.02
C LEU A 339 -21.93 -17.41 21.64
N GLN A 340 -21.89 -18.70 21.30
CA GLN A 340 -23.09 -19.47 20.98
C GLN A 340 -23.95 -19.71 22.23
N ASN A 341 -23.31 -20.02 23.36
CA ASN A 341 -23.98 -20.10 24.65
C ASN A 341 -24.62 -18.75 25.05
N LEU A 342 -23.92 -17.64 24.84
CA LEU A 342 -24.46 -16.29 25.07
C LEU A 342 -25.67 -15.98 24.20
N ASN A 343 -25.66 -16.38 22.92
CA ASN A 343 -26.83 -16.23 22.04
C ASN A 343 -28.04 -17.04 22.53
N GLU A 344 -27.82 -18.28 22.98
CA GLU A 344 -28.89 -19.13 23.52
C GLU A 344 -29.48 -18.59 24.83
N ILE A 345 -28.64 -18.01 25.69
CA ILE A 345 -29.08 -17.35 26.93
C ILE A 345 -29.87 -16.10 26.58
N SER A 346 -29.34 -15.22 25.73
CA SER A 346 -29.99 -13.97 25.31
C SER A 346 -31.37 -14.22 24.69
N ALA A 347 -31.53 -15.28 23.89
CA ALA A 347 -32.80 -15.65 23.28
C ALA A 347 -33.90 -16.04 24.29
N LYS A 348 -33.53 -16.48 25.50
CA LYS A 348 -34.47 -16.90 26.56
C LYS A 348 -34.78 -15.78 27.56
N VAL A 349 -34.05 -14.67 27.52
CA VAL A 349 -34.24 -13.53 28.43
C VAL A 349 -35.38 -12.64 27.96
N GLN A 350 -36.37 -12.43 28.83
CA GLN A 350 -37.50 -11.52 28.58
C GLN A 350 -37.24 -10.09 29.11
N ASP A 351 -36.29 -9.94 30.03
CA ASP A 351 -35.92 -8.63 30.58
C ASP A 351 -35.15 -7.81 29.54
N GLU A 352 -35.73 -6.70 29.10
CA GLU A 352 -35.16 -5.83 28.07
C GLU A 352 -33.85 -5.16 28.48
N VAL A 353 -33.64 -4.89 29.78
CA VAL A 353 -32.38 -4.31 30.28
C VAL A 353 -31.28 -5.36 30.24
N LEU A 354 -31.55 -6.56 30.73
CA LEU A 354 -30.62 -7.68 30.71
C LEU A 354 -30.30 -8.10 29.27
N LYS A 355 -31.29 -8.08 28.37
CA LYS A 355 -31.08 -8.36 26.96
C LYS A 355 -30.10 -7.37 26.32
N LYS A 356 -30.26 -6.06 26.57
CA LYS A 356 -29.30 -5.03 26.11
C LYS A 356 -27.90 -5.22 26.69
N GLN A 357 -27.79 -5.58 27.97
CA GLN A 357 -26.49 -5.86 28.60
C GLN A 357 -25.80 -7.08 27.97
N LEU A 358 -26.55 -8.16 27.69
CA LEU A 358 -26.04 -9.35 27.00
C LEU A 358 -25.63 -9.05 25.55
N GLU A 359 -26.39 -8.20 24.85
CA GLU A 359 -26.04 -7.73 23.50
C GLU A 359 -24.76 -6.89 23.49
N GLN A 360 -24.58 -5.99 24.47
CA GLN A 360 -23.35 -5.22 24.64
C GLN A 360 -22.16 -6.14 24.94
N LEU A 361 -22.29 -7.05 25.91
CA LEU A 361 -21.24 -8.00 26.25
C LEU A 361 -20.87 -8.88 25.06
N ARG A 362 -21.86 -9.32 24.27
CA ARG A 362 -21.61 -10.06 23.03
C ARG A 362 -20.81 -9.22 22.03
N GLY A 363 -21.14 -7.94 21.86
CA GLY A 363 -20.38 -7.01 21.03
C GLY A 363 -18.93 -6.88 21.47
N GLU A 364 -18.68 -6.68 22.76
CA GLU A 364 -17.34 -6.59 23.35
C GLU A 364 -16.53 -7.88 23.17
N LEU A 365 -17.14 -9.05 23.41
CA LEU A 365 -16.48 -10.35 23.22
C LEU A 365 -16.13 -10.64 21.76
N ARG A 366 -16.99 -10.23 20.81
CA ARG A 366 -16.70 -10.33 19.38
C ARG A 366 -15.56 -9.40 18.98
N ALA A 367 -15.57 -8.14 19.43
CA ALA A 367 -14.49 -7.20 19.15
C ALA A 367 -13.13 -7.67 19.72
N ASN A 368 -13.11 -8.15 20.97
CA ASN A 368 -11.90 -8.71 21.58
C ASN A 368 -11.42 -9.99 20.90
N SER A 369 -12.34 -10.83 20.44
CA SER A 369 -11.99 -12.05 19.69
C SER A 369 -11.41 -11.73 18.32
N GLN A 370 -11.98 -10.74 17.62
CA GLN A 370 -11.46 -10.25 16.36
C GLN A 370 -10.04 -9.68 16.50
N LEU A 371 -9.81 -8.81 17.50
CA LEU A 371 -8.49 -8.26 17.78
C LEU A 371 -7.44 -9.37 18.06
N ARG A 372 -7.83 -10.40 18.82
CA ARG A 372 -6.98 -11.56 19.09
C ARG A 372 -6.66 -12.34 17.81
N ASP A 373 -7.64 -12.51 16.93
CA ASP A 373 -7.46 -13.20 15.64
C ASP A 373 -6.47 -12.42 14.75
N GLU A 374 -6.58 -11.09 14.70
CA GLU A 374 -5.65 -10.22 13.94
C GLU A 374 -4.22 -10.29 14.48
N GLN A 375 -4.05 -10.21 15.80
CA GLN A 375 -2.75 -10.34 16.47
C GLN A 375 -2.13 -11.72 16.21
N ARG A 376 -2.93 -12.78 16.28
CA ARG A 376 -2.52 -14.14 15.96
C ARG A 376 -2.04 -14.24 14.53
N ASP A 377 -2.83 -13.76 13.58
CA ASP A 377 -2.50 -13.85 12.16
C ASP A 377 -1.23 -13.05 11.84
N GLN A 378 -1.02 -11.91 12.48
CA GLN A 378 0.23 -11.15 12.39
C GLN A 378 1.43 -11.92 12.97
N ALA A 379 1.27 -12.61 14.10
CA ALA A 379 2.31 -13.46 14.67
C ALA A 379 2.67 -14.62 13.73
N ILE A 380 1.66 -15.29 13.16
CA ILE A 380 1.86 -16.35 12.15
C ILE A 380 2.66 -15.82 10.96
N ARG A 381 2.27 -14.68 10.39
CA ARG A 381 2.99 -14.07 9.24
C ARG A 381 4.44 -13.76 9.58
N THR A 382 4.70 -13.26 10.79
CA THR A 382 6.07 -12.93 11.25
C THR A 382 6.90 -14.20 11.41
N SER A 383 6.36 -15.26 12.01
CA SER A 383 7.05 -16.55 12.16
C SER A 383 7.31 -17.22 10.81
N LEU A 384 6.37 -17.14 9.86
CA LEU A 384 6.56 -17.63 8.49
C LEU A 384 7.71 -16.89 7.77
N GLN A 385 7.78 -15.56 7.91
CA GLN A 385 8.87 -14.75 7.35
C GLN A 385 10.22 -15.13 7.97
N LEU A 386 10.28 -15.32 9.30
CA LEU A 386 11.47 -15.78 9.99
C LEU A 386 11.89 -17.17 9.52
N GLY A 387 10.95 -18.11 9.41
CA GLY A 387 11.20 -19.48 8.95
C GLY A 387 11.79 -19.52 7.53
N ALA A 388 11.24 -18.72 6.61
CA ALA A 388 11.77 -18.57 5.26
C ALA A 388 13.20 -18.01 5.27
N PHE A 389 13.47 -16.99 6.09
CA PHE A 389 14.81 -16.42 6.25
C PHE A 389 15.82 -17.42 6.86
N LEU A 390 15.42 -18.15 7.90
CA LEU A 390 16.27 -19.19 8.49
C LEU A 390 16.58 -20.29 7.48
N CYS A 391 15.63 -20.66 6.61
CA CYS A 391 15.86 -21.61 5.53
C CYS A 391 16.93 -21.10 4.53
N THR A 392 16.95 -19.80 4.21
CA THR A 392 18.02 -19.24 3.36
C THR A 392 19.37 -19.35 4.06
N LYS A 393 19.41 -19.03 5.36
CA LYS A 393 20.64 -19.11 6.15
C LYS A 393 21.16 -20.55 6.26
N MET A 394 20.27 -21.52 6.44
CA MET A 394 20.60 -22.95 6.43
C MET A 394 21.19 -23.40 5.09
N LYS A 395 20.66 -22.90 3.97
CA LYS A 395 21.25 -23.15 2.66
C LYS A 395 22.66 -22.57 2.57
N ASP A 396 22.81 -21.28 2.84
CA ASP A 396 24.09 -20.58 2.70
C ASP A 396 25.19 -21.22 3.55
N ASP A 397 24.90 -21.47 4.83
CA ASP A 397 25.86 -22.08 5.77
C ASP A 397 26.09 -23.56 5.46
N GLY A 398 25.05 -24.29 5.06
CA GLY A 398 25.14 -25.71 4.69
C GLY A 398 25.98 -25.94 3.45
N GLU A 399 25.77 -25.15 2.39
CA GLU A 399 26.60 -25.22 1.18
C GLU A 399 28.03 -24.75 1.42
N PHE A 400 28.22 -23.72 2.26
CA PHE A 400 29.55 -23.26 2.63
C PHE A 400 30.33 -24.35 3.37
N LEU A 401 29.69 -25.02 4.34
CA LEU A 401 30.29 -26.12 5.07
C LEU A 401 30.60 -27.32 4.17
N ASP A 402 29.71 -27.67 3.24
CA ASP A 402 29.97 -28.72 2.24
C ASP A 402 31.24 -28.44 1.42
N ARG A 403 31.40 -27.20 0.95
CA ARG A 403 32.59 -26.78 0.20
C ARG A 403 33.86 -26.87 1.05
N LEU A 404 33.81 -26.44 2.30
CA LEU A 404 34.94 -26.55 3.22
C LEU A 404 35.30 -28.01 3.50
N ASN A 405 34.30 -28.88 3.71
CA ASN A 405 34.50 -30.31 3.93
C ASN A 405 35.15 -30.98 2.70
N GLN A 406 34.68 -30.66 1.49
CA GLN A 406 35.28 -31.15 0.24
C GLN A 406 36.73 -30.68 0.06
N LEU A 407 37.03 -29.42 0.41
CA LEU A 407 38.39 -28.90 0.35
C LEU A 407 39.30 -29.60 1.35
N ASN A 408 38.87 -29.70 2.61
CA ASN A 408 39.63 -30.35 3.67
C ASN A 408 39.89 -31.84 3.36
N ALA A 409 38.90 -32.54 2.80
CA ALA A 409 39.09 -33.92 2.35
C ALA A 409 40.15 -34.06 1.25
N LYS A 410 40.38 -33.02 0.42
CA LYS A 410 41.42 -33.04 -0.62
C LYS A 410 42.80 -32.63 -0.10
N THR A 411 42.87 -31.69 0.85
CA THR A 411 44.13 -31.07 1.27
C THR A 411 44.71 -31.63 2.58
N CYS A 412 43.87 -32.27 3.40
CA CYS A 412 44.21 -32.70 4.76
C CYS A 412 43.87 -34.17 5.04
N ALA A 413 43.60 -34.98 4.01
CA ALA A 413 43.37 -36.41 4.16
C ALA A 413 44.61 -37.15 4.70
N ALA A 414 44.36 -38.22 5.46
CA ALA A 414 45.41 -39.06 6.03
C ALA A 414 46.35 -39.59 4.93
N GLY A 415 47.62 -39.16 4.98
CA GLY A 415 48.67 -39.54 4.01
C GLY A 415 49.07 -38.45 3.01
N ASN A 416 48.33 -37.34 2.93
CA ASN A 416 48.62 -36.20 2.04
C ASN A 416 48.35 -34.87 2.78
N GLN A 417 49.06 -34.62 3.88
CA GLN A 417 49.11 -33.29 4.51
C GLN A 417 49.86 -32.32 3.60
N LEU A 418 49.20 -31.90 2.53
CA LEU A 418 49.73 -30.94 1.55
C LEU A 418 49.75 -29.51 2.11
N ASP A 419 48.97 -29.25 3.17
CA ASP A 419 48.83 -27.95 3.81
C ASP A 419 49.31 -27.98 5.28
N ALA A 420 50.20 -27.07 5.65
CA ALA A 420 50.70 -26.92 7.01
C ALA A 420 49.63 -26.44 8.01
N ASN A 421 48.52 -25.88 7.52
CA ASN A 421 47.44 -25.31 8.33
C ASN A 421 46.27 -26.27 8.57
N CYS A 422 46.43 -27.58 8.33
CA CYS A 422 45.34 -28.55 8.45
C CYS A 422 44.64 -28.56 9.82
N SER A 423 45.38 -28.40 10.92
CA SER A 423 44.80 -28.32 12.27
C SER A 423 43.90 -27.09 12.43
N LEU A 424 44.35 -25.93 11.96
CA LEU A 424 43.58 -24.68 12.00
C LEU A 424 42.31 -24.78 11.12
N ARG A 425 42.41 -25.41 9.95
CA ARG A 425 41.23 -25.64 9.08
C ARG A 425 40.22 -26.60 9.70
N GLN A 426 40.68 -27.65 10.39
CA GLN A 426 39.80 -28.55 11.13
C GLN A 426 39.08 -27.84 12.28
N GLU A 427 39.76 -26.94 12.98
CA GLU A 427 39.14 -26.09 14.00
C GLU A 427 38.06 -25.17 13.40
N GLN A 428 38.37 -24.48 12.30
CA GLN A 428 37.42 -23.62 11.58
C GLN A 428 36.20 -24.41 11.07
N LEU A 429 36.41 -25.61 10.53
CA LEU A 429 35.34 -26.53 10.14
C LEU A 429 34.42 -26.85 11.32
N GLY A 430 34.98 -27.15 12.49
CA GLY A 430 34.21 -27.39 13.70
C GLY A 430 33.40 -26.18 14.14
N GLN A 431 33.92 -24.96 13.96
CA GLN A 431 33.18 -23.73 14.25
C GLN A 431 32.01 -23.52 13.27
N HIS A 432 32.22 -23.75 11.98
CA HIS A 432 31.16 -23.65 10.97
C HIS A 432 30.08 -24.72 11.14
N GLN A 433 30.45 -25.96 11.50
CA GLN A 433 29.49 -27.01 11.85
C GLN A 433 28.63 -26.59 13.04
N LYS A 434 29.23 -26.08 14.12
CA LYS A 434 28.47 -25.59 15.29
C LYS A 434 27.51 -24.46 14.93
N ALA A 435 27.93 -23.53 14.07
CA ALA A 435 27.06 -22.45 13.60
C ALA A 435 25.87 -23.00 12.79
N LEU A 436 26.11 -23.95 11.88
CA LEU A 436 25.05 -24.59 11.11
C LEU A 436 24.09 -25.40 12.00
N ASP A 437 24.62 -26.14 12.98
CA ASP A 437 23.83 -26.90 13.95
C ASP A 437 22.93 -25.97 14.78
N PHE A 438 23.45 -24.81 15.18
CA PHE A 438 22.68 -23.78 15.87
C PHE A 438 21.54 -23.26 15.01
N ILE A 439 21.81 -22.83 13.77
CA ILE A 439 20.77 -22.31 12.86
C ILE A 439 19.74 -23.40 12.53
N THR A 440 20.17 -24.63 12.29
CA THR A 440 19.28 -25.77 12.00
C THR A 440 18.40 -26.10 13.20
N SER A 441 18.95 -26.02 14.41
CA SER A 441 18.16 -26.19 15.65
C SER A 441 17.16 -25.05 15.82
N TYR A 442 17.59 -23.80 15.61
CA TYR A 442 16.70 -22.64 15.74
C TYR A 442 15.56 -22.68 14.71
N TYR A 443 15.85 -23.06 13.47
CA TYR A 443 14.83 -23.32 12.45
C TYR A 443 13.83 -24.38 12.91
N ALA A 444 14.34 -25.51 13.42
CA ALA A 444 13.50 -26.61 13.90
C ALA A 444 12.59 -26.17 15.04
N ASP A 445 13.12 -25.40 15.99
CA ASP A 445 12.36 -24.88 17.13
C ASP A 445 11.25 -23.95 16.63
N THR A 446 11.55 -22.98 15.74
CA THR A 446 10.49 -22.11 15.18
C THR A 446 9.38 -22.88 14.45
N LEU A 447 9.74 -23.95 13.74
CA LEU A 447 8.80 -24.80 12.99
C LEU A 447 7.93 -25.64 13.92
N VAL A 448 8.51 -26.20 14.98
CA VAL A 448 7.77 -26.95 16.00
C VAL A 448 6.87 -26.00 16.82
N ASP A 449 7.37 -24.83 17.19
CA ASP A 449 6.62 -23.83 17.96
C ASP A 449 5.38 -23.36 17.17
N ILE A 450 5.56 -22.98 15.89
CA ILE A 450 4.42 -22.55 15.07
C ILE A 450 3.45 -23.72 14.80
N GLY A 451 3.96 -24.93 14.56
CA GLY A 451 3.14 -26.11 14.27
C GLY A 451 2.41 -26.69 15.49
N SER A 452 2.93 -26.49 16.68
CA SER A 452 2.27 -26.89 17.93
C SER A 452 1.30 -25.82 18.44
N THR A 453 1.57 -24.54 18.17
CA THR A 453 0.71 -23.43 18.60
C THR A 453 -0.50 -23.22 17.68
N TYR A 454 -0.33 -23.36 16.36
CA TYR A 454 -1.39 -23.07 15.38
C TYR A 454 -1.65 -24.26 14.47
N ASN A 455 -2.90 -24.43 14.07
CA ASN A 455 -3.30 -25.49 13.14
C ASN A 455 -3.20 -25.04 11.66
N LYS A 456 -3.31 -26.02 10.75
CA LYS A 456 -3.24 -25.79 9.31
C LYS A 456 -4.21 -24.72 8.80
N SER A 457 -5.45 -24.70 9.30
CA SER A 457 -6.50 -23.78 8.84
C SER A 457 -6.21 -22.31 9.15
N LEU A 458 -5.37 -22.05 10.15
CA LEU A 458 -4.94 -20.70 10.53
C LEU A 458 -3.71 -20.25 9.76
N ILE A 459 -2.78 -21.18 9.45
CA ILE A 459 -1.52 -20.86 8.77
C ILE A 459 -1.68 -20.79 7.24
N GLU A 460 -2.42 -21.71 6.64
CA GLU A 460 -2.52 -21.84 5.18
C GLU A 460 -2.99 -20.55 4.46
N PRO A 461 -3.99 -19.80 4.96
CA PRO A 461 -4.38 -18.51 4.36
C PRO A 461 -3.27 -17.46 4.41
N GLN A 462 -2.38 -17.52 5.40
CA GLN A 462 -1.33 -16.52 5.61
C GLN A 462 -0.17 -16.68 4.62
N ILE A 463 0.03 -17.85 4.02
CA ILE A 463 1.11 -18.11 3.06
C ILE A 463 1.01 -17.16 1.86
N ALA A 464 -0.17 -17.03 1.26
CA ALA A 464 -0.37 -16.16 0.10
C ALA A 464 -0.11 -14.68 0.45
N ILE A 465 -0.56 -14.25 1.64
CA ILE A 465 -0.33 -12.88 2.14
C ILE A 465 1.17 -12.63 2.33
N VAL A 466 1.91 -13.56 2.94
CA VAL A 466 3.37 -13.41 3.12
C VAL A 466 4.09 -13.38 1.78
N GLN A 467 3.73 -14.22 0.81
CA GLN A 467 4.30 -14.19 -0.53
C GLN A 467 4.08 -12.83 -1.22
N GLN A 468 2.89 -12.25 -1.08
CA GLN A 468 2.58 -10.92 -1.61
C GLN A 468 3.42 -9.83 -0.93
N LEU A 469 3.53 -9.86 0.40
CA LEU A 469 4.36 -8.93 1.15
C LEU A 469 5.84 -9.01 0.76
N MET A 470 6.37 -10.21 0.56
CA MET A 470 7.75 -10.42 0.09
C MET A 470 7.94 -9.90 -1.34
N ALA A 471 6.98 -10.17 -2.23
CA ALA A 471 7.03 -9.70 -3.62
C ALA A 471 6.98 -8.17 -3.72
N ALA A 472 6.11 -7.52 -2.93
CA ALA A 472 5.99 -6.06 -2.91
C ALA A 472 7.31 -5.37 -2.52
N ARG A 473 8.10 -6.01 -1.66
CA ARG A 473 9.43 -5.55 -1.18
C ARG A 473 10.60 -5.98 -2.07
N GLY A 474 10.33 -6.54 -3.25
CA GLY A 474 11.37 -7.04 -4.16
C GLY A 474 12.11 -8.29 -3.66
N LYS A 475 11.57 -9.02 -2.68
CA LYS A 475 12.17 -10.22 -2.07
C LYS A 475 11.52 -11.52 -2.58
N THR A 476 11.20 -11.58 -3.87
CA THR A 476 10.52 -12.74 -4.49
C THR A 476 11.33 -14.04 -4.39
N ASN A 477 12.65 -13.94 -4.29
CA ASN A 477 13.54 -15.07 -4.03
C ASN A 477 13.24 -15.79 -2.70
N LEU A 478 12.64 -15.12 -1.72
CA LEU A 478 12.24 -15.73 -0.45
C LEU A 478 10.98 -16.61 -0.55
N ASN A 479 10.17 -16.45 -1.60
CA ASN A 479 8.94 -17.23 -1.76
C ASN A 479 9.23 -18.73 -1.89
N GLY A 480 10.31 -19.11 -2.58
CA GLY A 480 10.74 -20.50 -2.67
C GLY A 480 11.04 -21.08 -1.29
N TYR A 481 11.76 -20.35 -0.44
CA TYR A 481 12.10 -20.80 0.91
C TYR A 481 10.89 -20.85 1.84
N LEU A 482 9.94 -19.93 1.68
CA LEU A 482 8.66 -20.00 2.37
C LEU A 482 7.88 -21.26 1.99
N ASP A 483 7.87 -21.64 0.71
CA ASP A 483 7.23 -22.88 0.24
C ASP A 483 7.93 -24.12 0.81
N THR A 484 9.27 -24.11 0.92
CA THR A 484 10.02 -25.17 1.61
C THR A 484 9.67 -25.21 3.09
N TYR A 485 9.62 -24.06 3.78
CA TYR A 485 9.23 -23.98 5.19
C TYR A 485 7.84 -24.57 5.41
N TRP A 486 6.89 -24.19 4.55
CA TRP A 486 5.53 -24.70 4.58
C TRP A 486 5.45 -26.22 4.37
N LYS A 487 6.19 -26.77 3.41
CA LYS A 487 6.27 -28.22 3.21
C LYS A 487 6.85 -28.95 4.42
N ASN A 488 7.91 -28.40 5.02
CA ASN A 488 8.52 -28.96 6.22
C ASN A 488 7.53 -28.98 7.39
N LEU A 489 6.76 -27.90 7.56
CA LEU A 489 5.71 -27.78 8.58
C LEU A 489 4.56 -28.78 8.34
N GLN A 490 4.11 -28.93 7.09
CA GLN A 490 3.12 -29.96 6.72
C GLN A 490 3.63 -31.38 7.00
N GLY A 491 4.92 -31.63 6.75
CA GLY A 491 5.58 -32.88 7.10
C GLY A 491 5.53 -33.16 8.60
N TYR A 492 5.90 -32.16 9.41
CA TYR A 492 5.84 -32.25 10.86
C TYR A 492 4.43 -32.57 11.38
N TRP A 493 3.37 -31.93 10.88
CA TRP A 493 2.00 -32.29 11.29
C TRP A 493 1.58 -33.70 10.88
N LYS A 494 2.18 -34.27 9.83
CA LYS A 494 1.83 -35.61 9.35
C LYS A 494 2.37 -36.71 10.25
N ASP A 495 3.59 -36.56 10.76
CA ASP A 495 4.29 -37.64 11.48
C ASP A 495 4.81 -37.25 12.88
N GLY A 496 4.75 -35.98 13.26
CA GLY A 496 5.21 -35.44 14.53
C GLY A 496 6.72 -35.42 14.72
N LYS A 497 7.52 -35.67 13.67
CA LYS A 497 8.97 -35.88 13.80
C LYS A 497 9.78 -34.63 13.52
N VAL A 498 10.76 -34.37 14.38
CA VAL A 498 11.78 -33.35 14.15
C VAL A 498 12.87 -33.92 13.24
N ALA A 499 12.88 -33.50 11.97
CA ALA A 499 13.75 -34.07 10.93
C ALA A 499 14.79 -33.05 10.44
N ARG A 500 15.67 -32.60 11.35
CA ARG A 500 16.66 -31.52 11.12
C ARG A 500 17.48 -31.69 9.83
N ASP A 501 18.07 -32.86 9.60
CA ASP A 501 18.88 -33.11 8.40
C ASP A 501 18.04 -33.08 7.12
N ALA A 502 16.80 -33.61 7.16
CA ALA A 502 15.91 -33.58 6.02
C ALA A 502 15.48 -32.14 5.69
N TRP A 503 15.20 -31.32 6.71
CA TRP A 503 14.84 -29.91 6.54
C TRP A 503 16.01 -29.08 6.03
N LEU A 504 17.24 -29.30 6.52
CA LEU A 504 18.47 -28.72 5.99
C LEU A 504 18.64 -29.04 4.50
N ASN A 505 18.51 -30.30 4.12
CA ASN A 505 18.61 -30.70 2.73
C ASN A 505 17.49 -30.10 1.87
N ALA A 506 16.26 -30.00 2.39
CA ALA A 506 15.16 -29.36 1.69
C ALA A 506 15.40 -27.86 1.44
N CYS A 507 16.01 -27.16 2.40
CA CYS A 507 16.42 -25.76 2.25
C CYS A 507 17.56 -25.60 1.24
N LYS A 508 18.58 -26.48 1.29
CA LYS A 508 19.70 -26.48 0.32
C LYS A 508 19.25 -26.76 -1.11
N ASN A 509 18.30 -27.66 -1.29
CA ASN A 509 17.76 -28.05 -2.60
C ASN A 509 16.69 -27.08 -3.14
N ASN A 510 16.42 -25.97 -2.44
CA ASN A 510 15.55 -24.91 -2.94
C ASN A 510 16.28 -24.16 -4.07
N ASN A 511 15.79 -24.32 -5.31
CA ASN A 511 16.35 -23.67 -6.50
C ASN A 511 15.57 -22.41 -6.86
#